data_AF-A0A4R9EID5-F1
#
_entry.id   AF-A0A4R9EID5-F1
#
_cell.length_a   1.000
_cell.length_b   1.000
_cell.length_c   1.000
_cell.angle_alpha   90.00
_cell.angle_beta   90.00
_cell.angle_gamma   90.00
#
_symmetry.space_group_name_H-M   'P 1'
#
loop_
_entity.id
_entity.type
_entity.pdbx_description
1 polymer ?
#
loop_
_entity_poly.entity_id
_entity_poly.type
_entity_poly.pdbx_seq_one_letter_code
_entity_poly.pdbx_strand_id
1 'polypeptide(L)'
;MEYSVAYGEMIERIRALSPESASLFAAGCAYRVLPIVDECGTAQTAVRFRGLLDQVLRGEGGQAKADLVGSLQVAPELEADSAEQLHYWVHHSLALLFEAAAATDPAESVERCEACCALALNIAGDFDAVLSGYESGPQTELPPAGPHERLEMQAQSESIQVLTNRVSREQAVHDIEELSQTAVSRFGEAMPEFFRSMTEL
;
A
#
# COMPACT_ATOMS: atom_id res chain seq x y z
N MET A 1 -8.76 20.29 8.76
CA MET A 1 -10.21 20.12 8.53
C MET A 1 -10.49 19.53 7.14
N GLU A 2 -9.83 20.01 6.08
CA GLU A 2 -10.02 19.52 4.70
C GLU A 2 -9.63 18.04 4.50
N TYR A 3 -8.55 17.57 5.13
CA TYR A 3 -8.08 16.18 5.00
C TYR A 3 -9.09 15.13 5.50
N SER A 4 -9.69 15.35 6.67
CA SER A 4 -10.68 14.44 7.24
C SER A 4 -11.96 14.35 6.41
N VAL A 5 -12.34 15.43 5.74
CA VAL A 5 -13.50 15.45 4.83
C VAL A 5 -13.17 14.65 3.56
N ALA A 6 -12.01 14.92 2.95
CA ALA A 6 -11.56 14.19 1.76
C ALA A 6 -11.43 12.68 2.00
N TYR A 7 -10.89 12.29 3.16
CA TYR A 7 -10.82 10.88 3.55
C TYR A 7 -12.21 10.26 3.72
N GLY A 8 -13.14 10.96 4.40
CA GLY A 8 -14.52 10.49 4.54
C GLY A 8 -15.21 10.28 3.19
N GLU A 9 -15.07 11.22 2.27
CA GLU A 9 -15.62 11.10 0.91
C GLU A 9 -15.00 9.93 0.12
N MET A 10 -13.69 9.71 0.27
CA MET A 10 -13.00 8.58 -0.34
C MET A 10 -13.53 7.24 0.17
N ILE A 11 -13.75 7.10 1.48
CA ILE A 11 -14.33 5.88 2.07
C ILE A 11 -15.75 5.63 1.54
N GLU A 12 -16.59 6.66 1.44
CA GLU A 12 -17.93 6.50 0.86
C GLU A 12 -17.88 6.05 -0.61
N ARG A 13 -16.91 6.54 -1.38
CA ARG A 13 -16.70 6.08 -2.77
C ARG A 13 -16.19 4.64 -2.83
N ILE A 14 -15.33 4.20 -1.90
CA ILE A 14 -14.89 2.80 -1.79
C ILE A 14 -16.08 1.88 -1.50
N ARG A 15 -16.97 2.27 -0.57
CA ARG A 15 -18.20 1.51 -0.25
C ARG A 15 -19.15 1.35 -1.42
N ALA A 16 -19.10 2.27 -2.38
CA ALA A 16 -19.92 2.22 -3.59
C ALA A 16 -19.34 1.32 -4.69
N LEU A 17 -18.10 0.83 -4.55
CA LEU A 17 -17.50 -0.08 -5.52
C LEU A 17 -18.16 -1.46 -5.47
N SER A 18 -18.24 -2.12 -6.62
CA SER A 18 -18.57 -3.55 -6.64
C SER A 18 -17.46 -4.36 -5.94
N PRO A 19 -17.73 -5.56 -5.41
CA PRO A 19 -16.70 -6.39 -4.76
C PRO A 19 -15.45 -6.61 -5.62
N GLU A 20 -15.65 -6.76 -6.93
CA GLU A 20 -14.56 -6.91 -7.88
C GLU A 20 -13.80 -5.58 -8.12
N SER A 21 -14.46 -4.43 -8.09
CA SER A 21 -13.76 -3.13 -8.14
C SER A 21 -13.01 -2.86 -6.85
N ALA A 22 -13.61 -3.21 -5.72
CA ALA A 22 -12.98 -3.10 -4.42
C ALA A 22 -11.67 -3.93 -4.38
N SER A 23 -11.71 -5.21 -4.78
CA SER A 23 -10.51 -6.05 -4.77
C SER A 23 -9.37 -5.52 -5.65
N LEU A 24 -9.68 -4.94 -6.82
CA LEU A 24 -8.68 -4.30 -7.68
C LEU A 24 -8.16 -2.98 -7.10
N PHE A 25 -9.00 -2.21 -6.41
CA PHE A 25 -8.57 -1.03 -5.67
C PHE A 25 -7.54 -1.41 -4.59
N ALA A 26 -7.83 -2.44 -3.80
CA ALA A 26 -6.94 -2.94 -2.77
C ALA A 26 -5.61 -3.45 -3.34
N ALA A 27 -5.66 -4.15 -4.48
CA ALA A 27 -4.47 -4.57 -5.21
C ALA A 27 -3.63 -3.37 -5.67
N GLY A 28 -4.27 -2.30 -6.15
CA GLY A 28 -3.59 -1.05 -6.51
C GLY A 28 -2.84 -0.42 -5.33
N CYS A 29 -3.44 -0.40 -4.13
CA CYS A 29 -2.75 0.04 -2.92
C CYS A 29 -1.49 -0.79 -2.64
N ALA A 30 -1.60 -2.12 -2.70
CA ALA A 30 -0.45 -3.02 -2.50
C ALA A 30 0.62 -2.88 -3.61
N TYR A 31 0.23 -2.55 -4.84
CA TYR A 31 1.16 -2.32 -5.94
C TYR A 31 2.03 -1.08 -5.68
N ARG A 32 1.46 -0.01 -5.12
CA ARG A 32 2.16 1.26 -4.91
C ARG A 32 3.28 1.20 -3.87
N VAL A 33 3.26 0.21 -2.97
CA VAL A 33 4.33 -0.01 -1.99
C VAL A 33 5.47 -0.89 -2.51
N LEU A 34 5.44 -1.33 -3.77
CA LEU A 34 6.51 -2.14 -4.37
C LEU A 34 7.92 -1.55 -4.19
N PRO A 35 8.16 -0.23 -4.37
CA PRO A 35 9.50 0.35 -4.15
C PRO A 35 10.03 0.10 -2.74
N ILE A 36 9.15 0.15 -1.74
CA ILE A 36 9.52 -0.11 -0.34
C ILE A 36 9.95 -1.56 -0.19
N VAL A 37 9.23 -2.50 -0.80
CA VAL A 37 9.56 -3.93 -0.71
C VAL A 37 10.84 -4.24 -1.49
N ASP A 38 11.02 -3.66 -2.66
CA ASP A 38 12.20 -3.89 -3.51
C ASP A 38 13.48 -3.40 -2.83
N GLU A 39 13.42 -2.27 -2.11
CA GLU A 39 14.60 -1.68 -1.49
C GLU A 39 14.81 -2.13 -0.03
N CYS A 40 13.74 -2.28 0.77
CA CYS A 40 13.85 -2.66 2.18
C CYS A 40 13.85 -4.18 2.40
N GLY A 41 13.33 -4.95 1.44
CA GLY A 41 13.25 -6.41 1.52
C GLY A 41 14.44 -7.10 0.88
N THR A 42 14.59 -8.40 1.14
CA THR A 42 15.50 -9.25 0.35
C THR A 42 14.94 -9.47 -1.06
N ALA A 43 15.81 -9.82 -2.00
CA ALA A 43 15.39 -10.18 -3.37
C ALA A 43 14.32 -11.28 -3.39
N GLN A 44 14.40 -12.25 -2.47
CA GLN A 44 13.39 -13.30 -2.32
C GLN A 44 12.04 -12.74 -1.85
N THR A 45 12.05 -11.81 -0.90
CA THR A 45 10.84 -11.12 -0.44
C THR A 45 10.19 -10.33 -1.56
N ALA A 46 10.96 -9.57 -2.34
CA ALA A 46 10.45 -8.80 -3.48
C ALA A 46 9.83 -9.70 -4.57
N VAL A 47 10.51 -10.78 -4.94
CA VAL A 47 9.99 -11.75 -5.92
C VAL A 47 8.69 -12.39 -5.41
N ARG A 48 8.66 -12.79 -4.13
CA ARG A 48 7.47 -13.39 -3.52
C ARG A 48 6.31 -12.40 -3.46
N PHE A 49 6.56 -11.15 -3.06
CA PHE A 49 5.55 -10.10 -3.00
C PHE A 49 4.90 -9.88 -4.37
N ARG A 50 5.71 -9.73 -5.43
CA ARG A 50 5.22 -9.56 -6.81
C ARG A 50 4.40 -10.76 -7.29
N GLY A 51 4.85 -11.98 -7.01
CA GLY A 51 4.12 -13.19 -7.37
C GLY A 51 2.76 -13.32 -6.67
N LEU A 52 2.68 -12.91 -5.40
CA LEU A 52 1.42 -12.90 -4.65
C LEU A 52 0.50 -11.77 -5.11
N LEU A 53 1.04 -10.59 -5.41
CA LEU A 53 0.28 -9.46 -5.96
C LEU A 53 -0.36 -9.81 -7.31
N ASP A 54 0.37 -10.51 -8.19
CA ASP A 54 -0.15 -11.01 -9.47
C ASP A 54 -1.33 -11.97 -9.27
N GLN A 55 -1.28 -12.85 -8.26
CA GLN A 55 -2.43 -13.69 -7.88
C GLN A 55 -3.63 -12.85 -7.43
N VAL A 56 -3.42 -11.82 -6.61
CA VAL A 56 -4.48 -10.90 -6.17
C VAL A 56 -5.12 -10.19 -7.37
N LEU A 57 -4.32 -9.68 -8.31
CA LEU A 57 -4.80 -9.04 -9.54
C LEU A 57 -5.62 -10.00 -10.42
N ARG A 58 -5.32 -11.30 -10.40
CA ARG A 58 -6.11 -12.34 -11.10
C ARG A 58 -7.38 -12.77 -10.36
N GLY A 59 -7.56 -12.31 -9.12
CA GLY A 59 -8.69 -12.70 -8.26
C GLY A 59 -8.46 -14.00 -7.50
N GLU A 60 -7.21 -14.47 -7.42
CA GLU A 60 -6.79 -15.71 -6.76
C GLU A 60 -6.34 -15.47 -5.30
N GLY A 61 -6.89 -14.44 -4.65
CA GLY A 61 -6.38 -13.96 -3.35
C GLY A 61 -6.57 -14.93 -2.18
N GLY A 62 -7.45 -15.93 -2.28
CA GLY A 62 -7.57 -16.98 -1.26
C GLY A 62 -6.27 -17.79 -1.07
N GLN A 63 -5.60 -18.15 -2.17
CA GLN A 63 -4.30 -18.83 -2.11
C GLN A 63 -3.20 -17.87 -1.64
N ALA A 64 -3.17 -16.65 -2.19
CA ALA A 64 -2.21 -15.63 -1.78
C ALA A 64 -2.30 -15.31 -0.28
N LYS A 65 -3.51 -15.22 0.27
CA LYS A 65 -3.77 -15.01 1.70
C LYS A 65 -3.20 -16.15 2.54
N ALA A 66 -3.42 -17.40 2.14
CA ALA A 66 -2.87 -18.56 2.85
C ALA A 66 -1.33 -18.56 2.87
N ASP A 67 -0.71 -18.21 1.74
CA ASP A 67 0.74 -18.12 1.61
C ASP A 67 1.34 -16.94 2.39
N LEU A 68 0.57 -15.87 2.61
CA LEU A 68 0.96 -14.70 3.40
C LEU A 68 0.88 -14.94 4.91
N VAL A 69 -0.04 -15.76 5.40
CA VAL A 69 -0.16 -16.06 6.84
C VAL A 69 1.16 -16.56 7.41
N GLY A 70 1.85 -17.47 6.71
CA GLY A 70 3.17 -17.95 7.13
C GLY A 70 4.27 -16.90 7.05
N SER A 71 4.12 -15.89 6.18
CA SER A 71 5.10 -14.81 6.00
C SER A 71 4.94 -13.68 7.01
N LEU A 72 3.72 -13.46 7.53
CA LEU A 72 3.45 -12.48 8.58
C LEU A 72 3.78 -13.02 9.98
N GLN A 73 3.78 -14.34 10.16
CA GLN A 73 4.12 -14.99 11.42
C GLN A 73 5.63 -15.16 11.64
N VAL A 74 6.41 -15.01 10.58
CA VAL A 74 7.87 -15.12 10.59
C VAL A 74 8.41 -13.71 10.31
N ALA A 75 9.32 -13.21 11.13
CA ALA A 75 10.00 -11.95 10.81
C ALA A 75 10.61 -12.09 9.40
N PRO A 76 10.40 -11.13 8.47
CA PRO A 76 10.97 -11.15 7.14
C PRO A 76 12.46 -11.45 7.20
N GLU A 77 12.93 -12.30 6.30
CA GLU A 77 14.36 -12.53 6.13
C GLU A 77 14.98 -11.23 5.62
N LEU A 78 15.92 -10.71 6.40
CA LEU A 78 16.67 -9.49 6.12
C LEU A 78 18.14 -9.84 5.85
N GLU A 79 18.88 -8.97 5.15
CA GLU A 79 20.33 -9.10 5.09
C GLU A 79 20.94 -8.88 6.49
N ALA A 80 22.07 -9.52 6.79
CA ALA A 80 22.61 -9.68 8.14
C ALA A 80 22.95 -8.38 8.90
N ASP A 81 22.90 -7.22 8.23
CA ASP A 81 23.17 -5.88 8.78
C ASP A 81 21.96 -4.94 8.72
N SER A 82 20.75 -5.46 8.47
CA SER A 82 19.53 -4.65 8.30
C SER A 82 19.00 -4.14 9.65
N ALA A 83 18.83 -2.83 9.77
CA ALA A 83 18.24 -2.19 10.95
C ALA A 83 16.80 -2.68 11.21
N GLU A 84 16.40 -2.75 12.49
CA GLU A 84 15.03 -3.06 12.94
C GLU A 84 13.95 -2.20 12.24
N GLN A 85 14.32 -1.01 11.79
CA GLN A 85 13.47 -0.11 11.01
C GLN A 85 13.11 -0.68 9.62
N LEU A 86 13.99 -1.42 8.94
CA LEU A 86 13.68 -2.04 7.65
C LEU A 86 12.64 -3.14 7.78
N HIS A 87 12.64 -3.85 8.91
CA HIS A 87 11.63 -4.84 9.25
C HIS A 87 10.23 -4.21 9.27
N TYR A 88 10.10 -3.03 9.89
CA TYR A 88 8.83 -2.31 9.97
C TYR A 88 8.23 -2.07 8.57
N TRP A 89 9.02 -1.58 7.62
CA TRP A 89 8.56 -1.22 6.28
C TRP A 89 8.12 -2.43 5.44
N VAL A 90 8.90 -3.50 5.48
CA VAL A 90 8.56 -4.75 4.79
C VAL A 90 7.33 -5.40 5.41
N HIS A 91 7.23 -5.41 6.74
CA HIS A 91 6.09 -5.98 7.44
C HIS A 91 4.78 -5.23 7.12
N HIS A 92 4.78 -3.90 7.14
CA HIS A 92 3.58 -3.12 6.81
C HIS A 92 3.18 -3.28 5.34
N SER A 93 4.14 -3.40 4.43
CA SER A 93 3.86 -3.70 3.02
C SER A 93 3.24 -5.09 2.85
N LEU A 94 3.74 -6.11 3.56
CA LEU A 94 3.16 -7.46 3.56
C LEU A 94 1.76 -7.49 4.18
N ALA A 95 1.53 -6.71 5.24
CA ALA A 95 0.21 -6.57 5.86
C ALA A 95 -0.79 -5.93 4.89
N LEU A 96 -0.39 -4.89 4.15
CA LEU A 96 -1.21 -4.29 3.10
C LEU A 96 -1.56 -5.31 2.00
N LEU A 97 -0.59 -6.12 1.55
CA LEU A 97 -0.83 -7.18 0.58
C LEU A 97 -1.76 -8.27 1.12
N PHE A 98 -1.69 -8.59 2.41
CA PHE A 98 -2.60 -9.52 3.07
C PHE A 98 -4.04 -9.02 3.06
N GLU A 99 -4.26 -7.74 3.42
CA GLU A 99 -5.59 -7.12 3.34
C GLU A 99 -6.09 -7.11 1.89
N ALA A 100 -5.22 -6.83 0.92
CA ALA A 100 -5.58 -6.88 -0.51
C ALA A 100 -5.96 -8.29 -0.98
N ALA A 101 -5.25 -9.31 -0.52
CA ALA A 101 -5.60 -10.70 -0.80
C ALA A 101 -6.94 -11.08 -0.15
N ALA A 102 -7.19 -10.65 1.09
CA ALA A 102 -8.46 -10.85 1.77
C ALA A 102 -9.63 -10.13 1.07
N ALA A 103 -9.38 -8.97 0.45
CA ALA A 103 -10.40 -8.23 -0.30
C ALA A 103 -10.92 -8.96 -1.55
N THR A 104 -10.26 -10.06 -1.97
CA THR A 104 -10.78 -10.91 -3.06
C THR A 104 -11.99 -11.75 -2.67
N ASP A 105 -12.23 -11.95 -1.36
CA ASP A 105 -13.48 -12.53 -0.88
C ASP A 105 -14.60 -11.48 -0.97
N PRO A 106 -15.66 -11.71 -1.77
CA PRO A 106 -16.74 -10.75 -1.90
C PRO A 106 -17.41 -10.39 -0.57
N ALA A 107 -17.44 -11.31 0.40
CA ALA A 107 -18.06 -11.10 1.70
C ALA A 107 -17.27 -10.13 2.59
N GLU A 108 -15.95 -10.05 2.41
CA GLU A 108 -15.06 -9.18 3.19
C GLU A 108 -14.57 -7.95 2.39
N SER A 109 -14.78 -7.95 1.06
CA SER A 109 -14.15 -7.03 0.11
C SER A 109 -14.14 -5.56 0.53
N VAL A 110 -15.29 -4.98 0.91
CA VAL A 110 -15.39 -3.55 1.25
C VAL A 110 -14.62 -3.21 2.52
N GLU A 111 -14.78 -3.97 3.60
CA GLU A 111 -14.07 -3.75 4.87
C GLU A 111 -12.56 -3.84 4.69
N ARG A 112 -12.10 -4.84 3.93
CA ARG A 112 -10.68 -5.05 3.62
C ARG A 112 -10.13 -3.93 2.73
N CYS A 113 -10.93 -3.38 1.82
CA CYS A 113 -10.53 -2.23 1.01
C CYS A 113 -10.38 -0.95 1.83
N GLU A 114 -11.27 -0.71 2.79
CA GLU A 114 -11.12 0.40 3.74
C GLU A 114 -9.82 0.25 4.56
N ALA A 115 -9.51 -0.98 4.99
CA ALA A 115 -8.24 -1.27 5.67
C ALA A 115 -7.02 -1.02 4.75
N CYS A 116 -7.05 -1.44 3.48
CA CYS A 116 -5.99 -1.15 2.52
C CYS A 116 -5.80 0.36 2.27
N CYS A 117 -6.90 1.11 2.16
CA CYS A 117 -6.89 2.57 2.02
C CYS A 117 -6.14 3.21 3.21
N ALA A 118 -6.54 2.87 4.43
CA ALA A 118 -5.93 3.39 5.65
C ALA A 118 -4.46 2.98 5.78
N LEU A 119 -4.12 1.71 5.54
CA LEU A 119 -2.74 1.22 5.64
C LEU A 119 -1.81 1.89 4.64
N ALA A 120 -2.25 2.08 3.39
CA ALA A 120 -1.42 2.75 2.38
C ALA A 120 -1.17 4.23 2.74
N LEU A 121 -2.18 4.93 3.27
CA LEU A 121 -2.02 6.31 3.75
C LEU A 121 -1.08 6.37 4.98
N ASN A 122 -1.20 5.44 5.91
CA ASN A 122 -0.31 5.36 7.07
C ASN A 122 1.14 5.15 6.62
N ILE A 123 1.40 4.19 5.73
CA ILE A 123 2.74 3.95 5.16
C ILE A 123 3.29 5.23 4.51
N ALA A 124 2.47 5.95 3.75
CA ALA A 124 2.88 7.20 3.12
C ALA A 124 3.15 8.33 4.14
N GLY A 125 2.33 8.44 5.18
CA GLY A 125 2.51 9.42 6.25
C GLY A 125 3.73 9.13 7.11
N ASP A 126 3.97 7.87 7.44
CA ASP A 126 5.17 7.43 8.15
C ASP A 126 6.43 7.71 7.30
N PHE A 127 6.34 7.56 5.98
CA PHE A 127 7.44 7.84 5.06
C PHE A 127 7.79 9.33 5.05
N ASP A 128 6.77 10.19 5.00
CA ASP A 128 6.91 11.64 5.16
C ASP A 128 7.50 12.03 6.53
N ALA A 129 7.12 11.33 7.60
CA ALA A 129 7.66 11.55 8.94
C ALA A 129 9.16 11.23 9.02
N VAL A 130 9.59 10.09 8.45
CA VAL A 130 11.01 9.72 8.39
C VAL A 130 11.81 10.75 7.58
N LEU A 131 11.32 11.15 6.40
CA LEU A 131 12.01 12.14 5.57
C LEU A 131 12.14 13.51 6.21
N SER A 132 11.15 13.93 7.01
CA SER A 132 11.19 15.20 7.71
C SER A 132 12.00 15.17 9.01
N GLY A 133 12.54 14.01 9.40
CA GLY A 133 13.20 13.83 10.70
C GLY A 133 12.24 14.03 11.88
N TYR A 134 10.93 13.79 11.66
CA TYR A 134 9.91 14.03 12.66
C TYR A 134 9.98 12.97 13.76
N GLU A 135 10.49 13.35 14.93
CA GLU A 135 10.45 12.50 16.12
C GLU A 135 9.04 12.48 16.71
N SER A 136 8.48 11.28 16.88
CA SER A 136 7.18 11.06 17.51
C SER A 136 7.22 11.42 19.01
N GLY A 137 7.12 12.72 19.31
CA GLY A 137 6.91 13.26 20.66
C GLY A 137 5.42 13.46 20.97
N PRO A 138 5.05 13.72 22.24
CA PRO A 138 3.68 14.02 22.63
C PRO A 138 3.27 15.40 22.10
N GLN A 139 2.86 15.45 20.83
CA GLN A 139 2.35 16.66 20.21
C GLN A 139 0.83 16.72 20.34
N THR A 140 0.33 17.92 20.61
CA THR A 140 -1.10 18.25 20.75
C THR A 140 -1.82 18.39 19.42
N GLU A 141 -1.09 18.48 18.30
CA GLU A 141 -1.65 18.66 16.96
C GLU A 141 -1.04 17.65 15.99
N LEU A 142 -1.89 17.03 15.16
CA LEU A 142 -1.44 16.16 14.07
C LEU A 142 -0.74 17.02 13.02
N PRO A 143 0.46 16.64 12.54
CA PRO A 143 1.11 17.35 11.46
C PRO A 143 0.23 17.35 10.20
N PRO A 144 0.31 18.40 9.36
CA PRO A 144 -0.39 18.40 8.08
C PRO A 144 0.15 17.27 7.20
N ALA A 145 -0.74 16.66 6.39
CA ALA A 145 -0.39 15.57 5.50
C ALA A 145 0.81 15.94 4.62
N GLY A 146 1.83 15.08 4.59
CA GLY A 146 3.07 15.31 3.85
C GLY A 146 2.89 15.13 2.34
N PRO A 147 3.95 15.38 1.54
CA PRO A 147 3.88 15.25 0.09
C PRO A 147 3.51 13.83 -0.37
N HIS A 148 4.05 12.77 0.25
CA HIS A 148 3.79 11.40 -0.18
C HIS A 148 2.39 10.93 0.23
N GLU A 149 1.92 11.30 1.42
CA GLU A 149 0.55 11.03 1.86
C GLU A 149 -0.49 11.69 0.93
N ARG A 150 -0.24 12.94 0.51
CA ARG A 150 -1.12 13.62 -0.48
C ARG A 150 -1.10 12.94 -1.85
N LEU A 151 0.06 12.46 -2.29
CA LEU A 151 0.20 11.72 -3.54
C LEU A 151 -0.54 10.38 -3.48
N GLU A 152 -0.46 9.67 -2.36
CA GLU A 152 -1.20 8.42 -2.16
C GLU A 152 -2.72 8.68 -2.14
N MET A 153 -3.18 9.73 -1.45
CA MET A 153 -4.59 10.12 -1.48
C MET A 153 -5.08 10.43 -2.90
N GLN A 154 -4.25 11.11 -3.70
CA GLN A 154 -4.55 11.36 -5.12
C GLN A 154 -4.63 10.05 -5.92
N ALA A 155 -3.64 9.16 -5.78
CA ALA A 155 -3.59 7.89 -6.51
C ALA A 155 -4.77 6.97 -6.16
N GLN A 156 -5.22 6.96 -4.90
CA GLN A 156 -6.41 6.24 -4.48
C GLN A 156 -7.69 6.82 -5.12
N SER A 157 -7.82 8.15 -5.13
CA SER A 157 -8.97 8.82 -5.77
C SER A 157 -9.06 8.55 -7.27
N GLU A 158 -7.92 8.55 -7.97
CA GLU A 158 -7.81 8.20 -9.39
C GLU A 158 -8.13 6.72 -9.64
N SER A 159 -7.63 5.81 -8.80
CA SER A 159 -7.94 4.37 -8.86
C SER A 159 -9.45 4.13 -8.75
N ILE A 160 -10.11 4.78 -7.78
CA ILE A 160 -11.56 4.69 -7.61
C ILE A 160 -12.29 5.20 -8.86
N GLN A 161 -11.85 6.33 -9.43
CA GLN A 161 -12.47 6.90 -10.62
C GLN A 161 -12.40 5.96 -11.84
N VAL A 162 -11.24 5.34 -12.08
CA VAL A 162 -11.07 4.34 -13.15
C VAL A 162 -11.95 3.12 -12.90
N LEU A 163 -11.93 2.59 -11.67
CA LEU A 163 -12.67 1.38 -11.31
C LEU A 163 -14.18 1.56 -11.28
N THR A 164 -14.67 2.80 -11.16
CA THR A 164 -16.10 3.12 -11.28
C THR A 164 -16.56 3.07 -12.74
N ASN A 165 -15.69 3.40 -13.70
CA ASN A 165 -16.05 3.56 -15.11
C ASN A 165 -15.60 2.39 -15.99
N ARG A 166 -15.13 1.29 -15.39
CA ARG A 166 -14.50 0.18 -16.12
C ARG A 166 -15.46 -0.57 -17.06
N VAL A 167 -14.90 -1.09 -18.14
CA VAL A 167 -15.63 -1.90 -19.15
C VAL A 167 -15.35 -3.40 -19.00
N SER A 168 -14.15 -3.77 -18.54
CA SER A 168 -13.74 -5.15 -18.29
C SER A 168 -12.74 -5.23 -17.14
N ARG A 169 -12.54 -6.45 -16.61
CA ARG A 169 -11.50 -6.71 -15.59
C ARG A 169 -10.10 -6.50 -16.14
N GLU A 170 -9.82 -7.03 -17.32
CA GLU A 170 -8.50 -6.94 -17.95
C GLU A 170 -8.07 -5.49 -18.15
N GLN A 171 -8.97 -4.64 -18.64
CA GLN A 171 -8.72 -3.20 -18.75
C GLN A 171 -8.48 -2.57 -17.38
N ALA A 172 -9.30 -2.91 -16.39
CA ALA A 172 -9.16 -2.38 -15.04
C ALA A 172 -7.83 -2.78 -14.38
N VAL A 173 -7.34 -4.00 -14.61
CA VAL A 173 -6.02 -4.44 -14.14
C VAL A 173 -4.94 -3.60 -14.81
N HIS A 174 -4.96 -3.48 -16.14
CA HIS A 174 -4.00 -2.67 -16.89
C HIS A 174 -3.98 -1.22 -16.39
N ASP A 175 -5.14 -0.58 -16.25
CA ASP A 175 -5.24 0.81 -15.80
C ASP A 175 -4.71 1.00 -14.37
N ILE A 176 -4.97 0.03 -13.48
CA ILE A 176 -4.45 0.05 -12.11
C ILE A 176 -2.93 -0.14 -12.09
N GLU A 177 -2.38 -1.02 -12.91
CA GLU A 177 -0.93 -1.18 -13.03
C GLU A 177 -0.27 0.11 -13.56
N GLU A 178 -0.82 0.74 -14.59
CA GLU A 178 -0.30 1.99 -15.17
C GLU A 178 -0.35 3.16 -14.18
N LEU A 179 -1.50 3.36 -13.51
CA LEU A 179 -1.64 4.37 -12.46
C LEU A 179 -0.66 4.12 -11.31
N SER A 180 -0.54 2.85 -10.90
CA SER A 180 0.35 2.48 -9.81
C SER A 180 1.80 2.70 -10.19
N GLN A 181 2.24 2.41 -11.42
CA GLN A 181 3.62 2.69 -11.86
C GLN A 181 3.99 4.17 -11.76
N THR A 182 3.04 5.08 -12.06
CA THR A 182 3.29 6.52 -11.90
C THR A 182 3.50 6.90 -10.43
N ALA A 183 2.71 6.35 -9.52
CA ALA A 183 2.89 6.59 -8.07
C ALA A 183 4.14 5.89 -7.50
N VAL A 184 4.40 4.65 -7.92
CA VAL A 184 5.62 3.86 -7.64
C VAL A 184 6.86 4.63 -8.06
N SER A 185 6.84 5.29 -9.22
CA SER A 185 8.00 6.08 -9.67
C SER A 185 8.35 7.21 -8.71
N ARG A 186 7.34 7.88 -8.14
CA ARG A 186 7.53 9.00 -7.20
C ARG A 186 8.02 8.52 -5.83
N PHE A 187 7.48 7.43 -5.31
CA PHE A 187 8.01 6.79 -4.09
C PHE A 187 9.43 6.29 -4.31
N GLY A 188 9.68 5.61 -5.43
CA GLY A 188 10.99 5.10 -5.84
C GLY A 188 12.06 6.20 -5.92
N GLU A 189 11.72 7.36 -6.49
CA GLU A 189 12.61 8.53 -6.57
C GLU A 189 13.05 9.05 -5.19
N ALA A 190 12.20 8.92 -4.17
CA ALA A 190 12.48 9.37 -2.81
C ALA A 190 13.21 8.32 -1.95
N MET A 191 13.25 7.04 -2.36
CA MET A 191 13.87 5.95 -1.59
C MET A 191 15.34 6.24 -1.20
N PRO A 192 16.22 6.74 -2.08
CA PRO A 192 17.63 6.99 -1.70
C PRO A 192 17.79 8.02 -0.58
N GLU A 193 16.92 9.03 -0.51
CA GLU A 193 16.92 10.01 0.58
C GLU A 193 16.35 9.40 1.86
N PHE A 194 15.25 8.65 1.73
CA PHE A 194 14.63 7.95 2.84
C PHE A 194 15.58 6.97 3.55
N PHE A 195 16.35 6.17 2.81
CA PHE A 195 17.37 5.30 3.41
C PHE A 195 18.44 6.07 4.16
N ARG A 196 18.89 7.20 3.61
CA ARG A 196 19.87 8.06 4.28
C ARG A 196 19.31 8.55 5.61
N SER A 197 18.07 9.06 5.61
CA SER A 197 17.39 9.53 6.81
C SER A 197 17.22 8.44 7.86
N MET A 198 16.87 7.20 7.48
CA MET A 198 16.78 6.07 8.42
C MET A 198 18.12 5.71 9.08
N THR A 199 19.24 5.87 8.37
CA THR A 199 20.58 5.55 8.91
C THR A 199 21.20 6.66 9.77
N GLU A 200 20.66 7.87 9.69
CA GLU A 200 21.13 9.04 10.45
C GLU A 200 20.35 9.28 11.76
N LEU A 201 19.24 8.54 11.96
CA LEU A 201 18.44 8.48 13.20
C LEU A 201 19.03 7.50 14.21
#